data_AF-A0A534T9Q9-F1
#
_entry.id   AF-A0A534T9Q9-F1
#
_cell.length_a   1.000
_cell.length_b   1.000
_cell.length_c   1.000
_cell.angle_alpha   90.00
_cell.angle_beta   90.00
_cell.angle_gamma   90.00
#
_symmetry.space_group_name_H-M   'P 1'
#
loop_
_entity.id
_entity.type
_entity.pdbx_description
1 polymer ?
#
loop_
_entity_poly.entity_id
_entity_poly.type
_entity_poly.pdbx_seq_one_letter_code
_entity_poly.pdbx_strand_id
1 'polypeptide(L)' 'MPDQNYSGMTVNERLFAAGLLDDFDAAVMRWDKEAVLNLLQKVEMSPDEALETADALFANPEFYGFPKRR' A
#
# COMPACT_ATOMS: atom_id res chain seq x y z
N MET A 1 -7.17 6.29 -24.19
CA MET A 1 -7.24 6.25 -22.71
C MET A 1 -5.92 6.77 -22.22
N PRO A 2 -5.82 7.68 -21.25
CA PRO A 2 -4.50 8.04 -20.74
C PRO A 2 -3.99 6.82 -19.96
N ASP A 3 -3.03 6.12 -20.54
CA ASP A 3 -2.16 5.16 -19.86
C ASP A 3 -1.54 5.88 -18.66
N GLN A 4 -2.13 5.72 -17.47
CA GLN A 4 -1.58 6.20 -16.20
C GLN A 4 -0.27 5.45 -15.98
N ASN A 5 0.80 5.93 -16.59
CA ASN A 5 2.10 5.31 -16.50
C ASN A 5 2.64 5.59 -15.09
N TYR A 6 2.39 4.68 -14.16
CA TYR A 6 2.95 4.77 -12.81
C TYR A 6 4.46 4.47 -12.76
N SER A 7 5.10 4.31 -13.92
CA SER A 7 6.56 4.19 -14.05
C SER A 7 7.24 5.42 -13.45
N GLY A 8 7.96 5.24 -12.35
CA GLY A 8 8.67 6.30 -11.64
C GLY A 8 7.93 6.88 -10.43
N MET A 9 6.69 6.47 -10.17
CA MET A 9 5.97 6.82 -8.93
C MET A 9 6.24 5.81 -7.82
N THR A 10 6.48 6.31 -6.61
CA THR A 10 6.47 5.49 -5.40
C THR A 10 5.06 4.96 -5.10
N VAL A 11 4.95 3.89 -4.32
CA VAL A 11 3.67 3.26 -3.97
C VAL A 11 2.68 4.25 -3.37
N ASN A 12 3.15 5.14 -2.47
CA ASN A 12 2.32 6.17 -1.87
C ASN A 12 1.77 7.17 -2.89
N GLU A 13 2.56 7.56 -3.89
CA GLU A 13 2.10 8.47 -4.94
C GLU A 13 1.02 7.82 -5.80
N ARG A 14 1.13 6.51 -6.09
CA ARG A 14 0.08 5.77 -6.82
C ARG A 14 -1.20 5.64 -5.98
N LEU A 15 -1.07 5.31 -4.70
CA LEU A 15 -2.21 5.24 -3.76
C LEU A 15 -2.90 6.60 -3.62
N PHE A 16 -2.12 7.68 -3.56
CA PHE A 16 -2.66 9.04 -3.51
C PHE A 16 -3.37 9.42 -4.81
N ALA A 17 -2.75 9.16 -5.97
CA ALA A 17 -3.36 9.42 -7.28
C ALA A 17 -4.65 8.60 -7.50
N ALA A 18 -4.72 7.39 -6.96
CA ALA A 18 -5.91 6.53 -7.00
C ALA A 18 -6.96 6.89 -5.94
N GLY A 19 -6.69 7.82 -5.02
CA GLY A 19 -7.57 8.16 -3.91
C GLY A 19 -7.75 7.04 -2.87
N LEU A 20 -6.83 6.06 -2.85
CA LEU A 20 -6.85 4.88 -1.98
C LEU A 20 -6.01 5.04 -0.71
N LEU A 21 -5.37 6.20 -0.53
CA LEU A 21 -4.45 6.43 0.59
C LEU A 21 -5.16 6.34 1.95
N ASP A 22 -6.39 6.86 2.06
CA ASP A 22 -7.18 6.81 3.30
C ASP A 22 -7.63 5.38 3.65
N ASP A 23 -8.12 4.63 2.65
CA ASP A 23 -8.44 3.21 2.79
C ASP A 23 -7.21 2.37 3.17
N PHE A 24 -6.04 2.71 2.61
CA PHE A 24 -4.79 2.05 2.93
C PHE A 24 -4.38 2.30 4.37
N ASP A 25 -4.39 3.56 4.82
CA ASP A 25 -4.07 3.93 6.19
C ASP A 25 -4.99 3.20 7.19
N ALA A 26 -6.30 3.20 6.90
CA ALA A 26 -7.29 2.49 7.69
C ALA A 26 -7.05 0.97 7.73
N ALA A 27 -6.65 0.34 6.61
CA ALA A 27 -6.33 -1.07 6.54
C ALA A 27 -5.10 -1.43 7.38
N VAL A 28 -4.05 -0.61 7.31
CA VAL A 28 -2.82 -0.77 8.12
C VAL A 28 -3.13 -0.61 9.60
N MET A 29 -3.91 0.41 9.98
CA MET A 29 -4.34 0.65 11.36
C MET A 29 -5.17 -0.50 11.93
N ARG A 30 -5.95 -1.18 11.08
CA ARG A 30 -6.72 -2.38 11.45
C ARG A 30 -5.87 -3.66 11.47
N TRP A 31 -4.62 -3.60 11.02
CA TRP A 31 -3.76 -4.76 10.82
C TRP A 31 -4.34 -5.77 9.83
N ASP A 32 -5.06 -5.28 8.83
CA ASP A 32 -5.72 -6.08 7.80
C ASP A 32 -4.81 -6.24 6.57
N LYS A 33 -3.97 -7.28 6.61
CA LYS A 33 -3.02 -7.57 5.52
C LYS A 33 -3.74 -7.87 4.20
N GLU A 34 -4.89 -8.54 4.23
CA GLU A 34 -5.65 -8.84 3.01
C GLU A 34 -6.20 -7.56 2.37
N ALA A 35 -6.71 -6.62 3.17
CA ALA A 35 -7.14 -5.31 2.67
C ALA A 35 -5.97 -4.52 2.08
N VAL A 36 -4.81 -4.49 2.76
CA VAL A 36 -3.58 -3.85 2.24
C VAL A 36 -3.17 -4.44 0.89
N LEU A 37 -3.14 -5.77 0.76
CA LEU A 37 -2.79 -6.45 -0.50
C LEU A 37 -3.77 -6.13 -1.62
N ASN A 38 -5.07 -6.08 -1.33
CA ASN A 38 -6.08 -5.72 -2.31
C ASN A 38 -5.94 -4.27 -2.79
N LEU A 39 -5.56 -3.34 -1.91
CA LEU A 39 -5.33 -1.94 -2.26
C LEU A 39 -4.05 -1.77 -3.09
N LEU A 40 -2.97 -2.48 -2.73
CA LEU A 40 -1.73 -2.47 -3.50
C LEU A 40 -1.91 -3.02 -4.92
N GLN A 41 -2.67 -4.10 -5.09
CA GLN A 41 -2.98 -4.64 -6.42
C GLN A 41 -3.79 -3.66 -7.29
N LYS A 42 -4.61 -2.78 -6.69
CA LYS A 42 -5.36 -1.75 -7.45
C LYS A 42 -4.47 -0.65 -8.02
N VAL A 43 -3.25 -0.47 -7.50
CA VAL A 43 -2.28 0.53 -7.99
C VAL A 43 -1.21 -0.08 -8.90
N GLU A 44 -1.62 -1.10 -9.67
CA GLU A 44 -0.79 -1.83 -10.62
C GLU A 44 0.48 -2.43 -10.00
N MET A 45 0.38 -2.89 -8.75
CA MET A 45 1.42 -3.68 -8.11
C MET A 45 1.19 -5.16 -8.35
N SER A 46 2.24 -5.88 -8.71
CA SER A 46 2.18 -7.33 -8.86
C SER A 46 1.84 -7.99 -7.52
N PRO A 47 1.17 -9.17 -7.50
CA PRO A 47 0.85 -9.87 -6.26
C PRO A 47 2.07 -10.12 -5.37
N ASP A 48 3.22 -10.48 -5.96
CA ASP A 48 4.48 -10.68 -5.24
C ASP A 48 5.00 -9.37 -4.61
N GLU A 49 5.06 -8.28 -5.38
CA GLU A 49 5.49 -6.97 -4.88
C GLU A 49 4.57 -6.45 -3.76
N ALA A 50 3.26 -6.68 -3.90
CA ALA A 50 2.27 -6.32 -2.89
C ALA A 50 2.49 -7.12 -1.61
N LEU A 51 2.80 -8.42 -1.75
CA LEU A 51 3.10 -9.28 -0.62
C LEU A 51 4.37 -8.84 0.12
N GLU A 52 5.46 -8.58 -0.61
CA GLU A 52 6.71 -8.09 -0.03
C GLU A 52 6.54 -6.74 0.66
N THR A 53 5.82 -5.80 0.02
CA THR A 53 5.55 -4.48 0.59
C THR A 53 4.72 -4.59 1.86
N ALA A 54 3.64 -5.39 1.84
CA ALA A 54 2.80 -5.60 3.02
C ALA A 54 3.58 -6.28 4.15
N ASP A 55 4.44 -7.26 3.83
CA ASP A 55 5.25 -7.93 4.84
C ASP A 55 6.27 -6.99 5.49
N ALA A 56 6.98 -6.20 4.68
CA ALA A 56 7.91 -5.19 5.18
C ALA A 56 7.21 -4.11 6.03
N LEU A 57 6.01 -3.69 5.62
CA LEU A 57 5.17 -2.75 6.35
C LEU A 57 4.76 -3.29 7.71
N PHE A 58 4.28 -4.53 7.80
CA PHE A 58 3.88 -5.11 9.09
C PHE A 58 5.07 -5.56 9.95
N ALA A 59 6.22 -5.85 9.35
CA ALA A 59 7.47 -6.11 10.06
C ALA A 59 8.03 -4.84 10.73
N ASN A 60 7.94 -3.69 10.05
CA ASN A 60 8.41 -2.40 10.57
C ASN A 60 7.49 -1.22 10.22
N PRO A 61 6.29 -1.15 10.82
CA PRO A 61 5.29 -0.13 10.49
C PRO A 61 5.79 1.29 10.82
N GLU A 62 6.63 1.43 11.84
CA GLU A 62 7.18 2.72 12.28
C GLU A 62 8.06 3.39 11.21
N PHE A 63 8.75 2.60 10.39
CA PHE A 63 9.52 3.11 9.24
C PHE A 63 8.63 3.77 8.19
N TYR A 64 7.40 3.28 8.05
CA TYR A 64 6.39 3.80 7.14
C TYR A 64 5.47 4.85 7.78
N GLY A 65 5.75 5.27 9.03
CA GLY A 65 4.96 6.26 9.75
C GLY A 65 3.73 5.70 10.47
N PHE A 66 3.58 4.37 10.54
CA PHE A 66 2.46 3.71 11.21
C PHE A 66 2.84 3.25 12.63
N PRO A 67 1.90 3.31 13.59
CA PRO A 67 2.14 2.77 14.92
C PRO A 67 2.25 1.25 14.88
N LYS A 68 3.24 0.69 15.58
CA LYS A 68 3.31 -0.75 15.82
C LYS A 68 2.11 -1.21 16.64
N ARG A 69 1.54 -2.39 16.34
CA ARG A 69 0.55 -3.01 17.23
C ARG A 69 1.19 -3.22 18.58
N ARG A 70 0.59 -2.64 19.62
CA ARG A 70 1.02 -2.77 21.00
C ARG A 70 0.38 -4.00 21.64
#